data_AF-A0A8H6FHW6-F1
#
_entry.id   AF-A0A8H6FHW6-F1
#
_cell.length_a   1.000
_cell.length_b   1.000
_cell.length_c   1.000
_cell.angle_alpha   90.00
_cell.angle_beta   90.00
_cell.angle_gamma   90.00
#
_symmetry.space_group_name_H-M   'P 1'
#
loop_
_entity.id
_entity.type
_entity.pdbx_description
1 polymer ?
#
loop_
_entity_poly.entity_id
_entity_poly.type
_entity_poly.pdbx_seq_one_letter_code
_entity_poly.pdbx_strand_id
1 'polypeptide(L)'
;MTNKYARRTTQTHQLPPSPPPTPQRAQLCAIILALQQARLKALQPRPGPGPRPRVDVTIHTDSKYALGCMTQWCWKWARNGFRTRRGREVVDRDLIERALLLEGEVLRAGTVEWVWVPRGRNGAVGAVVEGVLDGMEFGSEDEDSDEPVRRPEWEGGSW
;
A
#
# COMPACT_ATOMS: atom_id res chain seq x y z
N MET A 1 11.26 22.82 -27.00
CA MET A 1 11.42 21.37 -26.79
C MET A 1 11.26 21.08 -25.30
N THR A 2 10.07 20.69 -24.83
CA THR A 2 9.84 20.41 -23.40
C THR A 2 10.36 19.02 -23.07
N ASN A 3 11.38 18.98 -22.21
CA ASN A 3 11.94 17.76 -21.66
C ASN A 3 10.85 17.01 -20.85
N LYS A 4 10.31 15.93 -21.42
CA LYS A 4 9.21 15.11 -20.86
C LYS A 4 9.71 13.96 -19.96
N TYR A 5 10.93 14.02 -19.45
CA TYR A 5 11.40 13.02 -18.50
C TYR A 5 10.80 13.32 -17.12
N ALA A 6 9.71 12.62 -16.77
CA ALA A 6 9.23 12.55 -15.40
C ALA A 6 10.42 12.16 -14.51
N ARG A 7 10.77 13.01 -13.54
CA ARG A 7 11.85 12.70 -12.59
C ARG A 7 11.48 11.42 -11.86
N ARG A 8 12.17 10.32 -12.17
CA ARG A 8 12.07 9.08 -11.39
C ARG A 8 12.93 9.24 -10.15
N THR A 9 12.30 9.15 -8.99
CA THR A 9 13.00 9.10 -7.71
C THR A 9 12.66 7.76 -7.09
N THR A 10 13.68 6.95 -6.85
CA THR A 10 13.57 5.70 -6.10
C THR A 10 13.86 5.98 -4.63
N GLN A 11 13.05 5.45 -3.73
CA GLN A 11 13.30 5.53 -2.29
C GLN A 11 13.30 4.13 -1.68
N THR A 12 14.31 3.83 -0.88
CA THR A 12 14.44 2.60 -0.11
C THR A 12 14.26 2.93 1.37
N HIS A 13 13.42 2.18 2.06
CA HIS A 13 13.18 2.36 3.49
C HIS A 13 13.32 1.02 4.21
N GLN A 14 13.97 1.03 5.38
CA GLN A 14 14.06 -0.16 6.21
C GLN A 14 12.80 -0.31 7.06
N LEU A 15 12.29 -1.53 7.13
CA LEU A 15 11.16 -1.87 8.00
C LEU A 15 11.65 -2.04 9.45
N PRO A 16 10.82 -1.68 10.45
CA PRO A 16 11.12 -1.99 11.84
C PRO A 16 11.26 -3.52 12.03
N PRO A 17 12.11 -3.99 12.95
CA PRO A 17 12.37 -5.41 13.16
C PRO A 17 11.19 -6.18 13.78
N SER A 18 10.22 -5.47 14.36
CA SER A 18 9.01 -6.06 14.95
C SER A 18 7.76 -5.24 14.58
N PRO A 19 6.66 -5.88 14.16
CA PRO A 19 6.54 -7.31 13.83
C PRO A 19 7.39 -7.67 12.58
N PRO A 20 7.63 -8.97 12.31
CA PRO A 20 8.62 -9.42 11.33
C PRO A 20 8.45 -8.73 9.96
N PRO A 21 9.55 -8.30 9.31
CA PRO A 21 9.49 -7.66 8.01
C PRO A 21 9.10 -8.68 6.92
N THR A 22 7.82 -8.72 6.56
CA THR A 22 7.30 -9.55 5.47
C THR A 22 7.24 -8.77 4.15
N PRO A 23 7.19 -9.45 2.98
CA PRO A 23 6.95 -8.78 1.71
C PRO A 23 5.66 -7.95 1.69
N GLN A 24 4.58 -8.45 2.30
CA GLN A 24 3.30 -7.73 2.37
C GLN A 24 3.44 -6.43 3.18
N ARG A 25 4.14 -6.48 4.32
CA ARG A 25 4.43 -5.29 5.11
C ARG A 25 5.29 -4.29 4.35
N ALA A 26 6.27 -4.75 3.58
CA ALA A 26 7.07 -3.89 2.72
C ALA A 26 6.19 -3.14 1.69
N GLN A 27 5.25 -3.84 1.06
CA GLN A 27 4.32 -3.25 0.09
C GLN A 27 3.38 -2.23 0.73
N LEU A 28 2.82 -2.51 1.91
CA LEU A 28 1.99 -1.55 2.65
C LEU A 28 2.80 -0.34 3.12
N CYS A 29 4.04 -0.54 3.58
CA CYS A 29 4.94 0.57 3.93
C CYS A 29 5.30 1.43 2.72
N ALA A 30 5.50 0.83 1.54
CA ALA A 30 5.73 1.55 0.30
C ALA A 30 4.55 2.47 -0.05
N ILE A 31 3.30 1.98 0.11
CA ILE A 31 2.09 2.79 -0.04
C ILE A 31 2.06 3.94 0.97
N ILE A 32 2.34 3.65 2.25
CA ILE A 32 2.37 4.67 3.32
C ILE A 32 3.35 5.78 2.97
N LEU A 33 4.54 5.44 2.47
CA LEU A 33 5.55 6.42 2.06
C LEU A 33 5.08 7.27 0.89
N ALA A 34 4.45 6.66 -0.13
CA ALA A 34 3.87 7.40 -1.25
C ALA A 34 2.81 8.41 -0.79
N LEU A 35 1.91 7.99 0.11
CA LEU A 35 0.88 8.86 0.69
C LEU A 35 1.48 9.97 1.58
N GLN A 36 2.53 9.67 2.36
CA GLN A 36 3.24 10.69 3.14
C GLN A 36 3.88 11.74 2.23
N GLN A 37 4.51 11.34 1.13
CA GLN A 37 5.07 12.29 0.17
C GLN A 37 3.97 13.16 -0.47
N ALA A 38 2.84 12.55 -0.83
CA ALA A 38 1.69 13.28 -1.34
C ALA A 38 1.18 14.33 -0.34
N ARG A 39 1.00 13.92 0.92
CA ARG A 39 0.62 14.82 2.01
C ARG A 39 1.64 15.96 2.17
N LEU A 40 2.93 15.65 2.17
CA LEU A 40 3.98 16.67 2.29
C LEU A 40 3.88 17.69 1.14
N LYS A 41 3.67 17.23 -0.11
CA LYS A 41 3.43 18.12 -1.25
C LYS A 41 2.19 19.00 -1.07
N ALA A 42 1.10 18.46 -0.51
CA ALA A 42 -0.11 19.24 -0.22
C ALA A 42 0.11 20.31 0.87
N LEU A 43 1.04 20.06 1.78
CA LEU A 43 1.38 20.95 2.88
C LEU A 43 2.49 21.95 2.55
N GLN A 44 3.16 21.82 1.40
CA GLN A 44 4.29 22.70 1.06
C GLN A 44 3.89 24.18 1.11
N PRO A 45 4.70 25.05 1.76
CA PRO A 45 4.47 26.48 1.77
C PRO A 45 4.46 27.02 0.34
N ARG A 46 3.44 27.82 0.01
CA ARG A 46 3.36 28.48 -1.29
C ARG A 46 3.86 29.92 -1.17
N PRO A 47 4.68 30.40 -2.12
CA PRO A 47 4.95 31.82 -2.24
C PRO A 47 3.70 32.52 -2.81
N GLY A 48 3.01 33.31 -1.98
CA GLY A 48 1.99 34.28 -2.39
C GLY A 48 0.53 33.97 -2.03
N PRO A 49 -0.39 34.93 -2.24
CA PRO A 49 -1.82 34.82 -1.88
C PRO A 49 -2.66 34.07 -2.93
N GLY A 50 -3.46 33.09 -2.52
CA GLY A 50 -4.24 32.21 -3.41
C GLY A 50 -4.53 30.84 -2.79
N PRO A 51 -5.46 30.05 -3.36
CA PRO A 51 -5.82 28.72 -2.85
C PRO A 51 -4.61 27.78 -2.89
N ARG A 52 -4.56 26.83 -1.94
CA ARG A 52 -3.52 25.79 -1.94
C ARG A 52 -3.64 24.94 -3.22
N PRO A 53 -2.52 24.52 -3.82
CA PRO A 53 -2.55 23.64 -4.99
C PRO A 53 -3.18 22.30 -4.62
N ARG A 54 -4.03 21.78 -5.51
CA ARG A 54 -4.55 20.42 -5.39
C ARG A 54 -3.43 19.41 -5.63
N VAL A 55 -3.49 18.27 -4.94
CA VAL A 55 -2.52 17.19 -5.09
C VAL A 55 -3.22 15.94 -5.61
N ASP A 56 -3.03 15.68 -6.89
CA ASP A 56 -3.58 14.52 -7.57
C ASP A 56 -2.49 13.45 -7.67
N VAL A 57 -2.79 12.24 -7.20
CA VAL A 57 -1.81 11.16 -7.05
C VAL A 57 -2.36 9.87 -7.62
N THR A 58 -1.60 9.25 -8.52
CA THR A 58 -1.86 7.89 -9.00
C THR A 58 -0.83 6.94 -8.40
N ILE A 59 -1.28 5.96 -7.63
CA ILE A 59 -0.43 4.94 -7.00
C ILE A 59 -0.51 3.66 -7.83
N HIS A 60 0.64 3.26 -8.36
CA HIS A 60 0.81 1.99 -9.07
C HIS A 60 1.30 0.93 -8.09
N THR A 61 0.61 -0.20 -8.03
CA THR A 61 1.04 -1.34 -7.22
C THR A 61 0.88 -2.65 -7.97
N ASP A 62 1.86 -3.53 -7.83
CA ASP A 62 1.80 -4.90 -8.32
C ASP A 62 1.17 -5.87 -7.29
N SER A 63 0.91 -5.36 -6.09
CA SER A 63 0.30 -6.12 -5.00
C SER A 63 -1.22 -6.06 -5.05
N LYS A 64 -1.84 -7.17 -5.46
CA LYS A 64 -3.29 -7.35 -5.32
C LYS A 64 -3.74 -7.24 -3.86
N TYR A 65 -2.92 -7.72 -2.93
CA TYR A 65 -3.20 -7.61 -1.50
C TYR A 65 -3.28 -6.15 -1.06
N ALA A 66 -2.22 -5.36 -1.32
CA ALA A 66 -2.19 -3.97 -0.89
C ALA A 66 -3.29 -3.14 -1.58
N LEU A 67 -3.55 -3.39 -2.87
CA LEU A 67 -4.66 -2.77 -3.59
C LEU A 67 -6.02 -3.12 -2.97
N GLY A 68 -6.25 -4.40 -2.65
CA GLY A 68 -7.47 -4.89 -2.03
C GLY A 68 -7.71 -4.23 -0.66
N CYS A 69 -6.66 -4.13 0.16
CA CYS A 69 -6.71 -3.44 1.45
C CYS A 69 -7.16 -1.98 1.31
N MET A 70 -6.65 -1.25 0.31
CA MET A 70 -6.93 0.17 0.14
C MET A 70 -8.28 0.46 -0.52
N THR A 71 -8.76 -0.44 -1.39
CA THR A 71 -9.94 -0.16 -2.24
C THR A 71 -11.19 -0.94 -1.86
N GLN A 72 -11.07 -2.24 -1.62
CA GLN A 72 -12.21 -3.16 -1.52
C GLN A 72 -12.51 -3.54 -0.06
N TRP A 73 -11.49 -3.90 0.70
CA TRP A 73 -11.65 -4.55 2.00
C TRP A 73 -11.77 -3.56 3.17
N CYS A 74 -11.19 -2.36 3.03
CA CYS A 74 -11.21 -1.31 4.05
C CYS A 74 -12.61 -1.01 4.59
N TRP A 75 -13.62 -0.89 3.71
CA TRP A 75 -14.99 -0.57 4.10
C TRP A 75 -15.64 -1.68 4.94
N LYS A 76 -15.37 -2.95 4.61
CA LYS A 76 -15.87 -4.09 5.36
C LYS A 76 -15.21 -4.17 6.73
N TRP A 77 -13.88 -4.01 6.78
CA TRP A 77 -13.13 -4.09 8.02
C TRP A 77 -13.43 -2.94 8.97
N ALA A 78 -13.57 -1.71 8.47
CA ALA A 78 -13.98 -0.57 9.27
C ALA A 78 -15.33 -0.81 9.97
N ARG A 79 -16.28 -1.48 9.28
CA ARG A 79 -17.59 -1.83 9.84
C ARG A 79 -17.54 -2.98 10.84
N ASN A 80 -16.57 -3.89 10.72
CA ASN A 80 -16.44 -5.08 11.56
C ASN A 80 -15.26 -5.01 12.56
N GLY A 81 -14.78 -3.80 12.86
CA GLY A 81 -13.69 -3.59 13.82
C GLY A 81 -12.37 -4.27 13.46
N PHE A 82 -12.06 -4.39 12.16
CA PHE A 82 -10.87 -5.06 11.62
C PHE A 82 -10.74 -6.52 12.05
N ARG A 83 -11.87 -7.24 12.03
CA ARG A 83 -11.92 -8.69 12.27
C ARG A 83 -12.31 -9.45 11.00
N THR A 84 -11.63 -10.57 10.79
CA THR A 84 -11.94 -11.54 9.74
C THR A 84 -13.22 -12.32 10.06
N ARG A 85 -13.80 -13.00 9.07
CA ARG A 85 -14.98 -13.88 9.26
C ARG A 85 -14.76 -14.95 10.35
N ARG A 86 -13.51 -15.38 10.55
CA ARG A 86 -13.11 -16.33 11.60
C ARG A 86 -12.89 -15.67 12.97
N GLY A 87 -13.24 -14.40 13.15
CA GLY A 87 -13.13 -13.65 14.40
C GLY A 87 -11.72 -13.20 14.79
N ARG A 88 -10.71 -13.48 13.95
CA ARG A 88 -9.32 -13.08 14.16
C ARG A 88 -9.08 -11.66 13.70
N GLU A 89 -8.12 -10.98 14.31
CA GLU A 89 -7.66 -9.67 13.85
C GLU A 89 -7.08 -9.74 12.44
N VAL A 90 -7.37 -8.73 11.63
CA VAL A 90 -6.81 -8.59 10.28
C VAL A 90 -5.29 -8.45 10.37
N VAL A 91 -4.58 -9.19 9.54
CA VAL A 91 -3.11 -9.13 9.47
C VAL A 91 -2.69 -7.75 8.96
N ASP A 92 -1.60 -7.20 9.50
CA ASP A 92 -1.07 -5.87 9.15
C ASP A 92 -2.06 -4.70 9.34
N ARG A 93 -3.04 -4.88 10.23
CA ARG A 93 -4.01 -3.84 10.61
C ARG A 93 -3.33 -2.50 10.93
N ASP A 94 -2.21 -2.54 11.65
CA ASP A 94 -1.42 -1.36 12.01
C ASP A 94 -1.02 -0.51 10.79
N LEU A 95 -0.59 -1.17 9.71
CA LEU A 95 -0.19 -0.50 8.48
C LEU A 95 -1.40 -0.11 7.64
N ILE A 96 -2.43 -0.95 7.58
CA ILE A 96 -3.65 -0.68 6.82
C ILE A 96 -4.37 0.55 7.38
N GLU A 97 -4.59 0.61 8.69
CA GLU A 97 -5.21 1.77 9.34
C GLU A 97 -4.40 3.04 9.10
N ARG A 98 -3.07 2.96 9.19
CA ARG A 98 -2.18 4.09 8.92
C ARG A 98 -2.26 4.57 7.46
N ALA A 99 -2.30 3.64 6.51
CA ALA A 99 -2.44 3.95 5.09
C ALA A 99 -3.79 4.63 4.80
N LEU A 100 -4.89 4.11 5.35
CA LEU A 100 -6.23 4.68 5.19
C LEU A 100 -6.35 6.09 5.79
N LEU A 101 -5.74 6.31 6.96
CA LEU A 101 -5.68 7.64 7.57
C LEU A 101 -4.97 8.65 6.65
N LEU A 102 -3.79 8.27 6.14
CA LEU A 102 -3.01 9.13 5.25
C LEU A 102 -3.72 9.37 3.91
N GLU A 103 -4.37 8.36 3.34
CA GLU A 103 -5.18 8.51 2.13
C GLU A 103 -6.30 9.53 2.36
N GLY A 104 -7.02 9.44 3.48
CA GLY A 104 -8.05 10.41 3.86
C GLY A 104 -7.50 11.84 3.97
N GLU A 105 -6.30 12.03 4.53
CA GLU A 105 -5.64 13.35 4.56
C GLU A 105 -5.30 13.87 3.16
N VAL A 106 -4.83 13.01 2.25
CA VAL A 106 -4.52 13.39 0.86
C VAL A 106 -5.79 13.73 0.08
N LEU A 107 -6.86 12.95 0.23
CA LEU A 107 -8.17 13.18 -0.41
C LEU A 107 -8.81 14.51 0.00
N ARG A 108 -8.46 15.06 1.18
CA ARG A 108 -8.89 16.42 1.57
C ARG A 108 -8.20 17.52 0.76
N ALA A 109 -7.05 17.23 0.15
CA ALA A 109 -6.25 18.16 -0.62
C ALA A 109 -6.29 17.91 -2.14
N GLY A 110 -6.81 16.77 -2.61
CA GLY A 110 -6.88 16.44 -4.03
C GLY A 110 -7.48 15.06 -4.27
N THR A 111 -6.89 14.27 -5.17
CA THR A 111 -7.38 12.92 -5.54
C THR A 111 -6.33 11.84 -5.33
N VAL A 112 -6.80 10.61 -5.08
CA VAL A 112 -5.97 9.40 -5.04
C VAL A 112 -6.58 8.39 -6.00
N GLU A 113 -5.80 7.94 -6.97
CA GLU A 113 -6.17 6.92 -7.94
C GLU A 113 -5.28 5.69 -7.77
N TRP A 114 -5.89 4.51 -7.90
CA TRP A 114 -5.19 3.23 -7.73
C TRP A 114 -5.13 2.48 -9.04
N VAL A 115 -3.93 2.02 -9.40
CA VAL A 115 -3.70 1.26 -10.62
C VAL A 115 -2.93 0.00 -10.29
N TRP A 116 -3.54 -1.15 -10.61
CA TRP A 116 -2.85 -2.42 -10.55
C TRP A 116 -1.92 -2.59 -11.76
N VAL A 117 -0.65 -2.93 -11.51
CA VAL A 117 0.34 -3.18 -12.56
C VAL A 117 0.90 -4.60 -12.41
N PRO A 118 0.70 -5.51 -13.38
CA PRO A 118 1.28 -6.84 -13.31
C PRO A 118 2.81 -6.81 -13.16
N ARG A 119 3.35 -7.73 -12.37
CA ARG A 119 4.80 -7.93 -12.23
C ARG A 119 5.45 -8.13 -13.61
N GLY A 120 6.64 -7.54 -13.79
CA GLY A 120 7.36 -7.54 -15.07
C GLY A 120 7.03 -6.36 -16.01
N ARG A 121 5.92 -5.63 -15.77
CA ARG A 121 5.61 -4.37 -16.49
C ARG A 121 5.89 -3.11 -15.67
N ASN A 122 6.33 -3.27 -14.42
CA ASN A 122 6.60 -2.16 -13.51
C ASN A 122 7.86 -1.36 -13.88
N GLY A 123 8.70 -1.82 -14.82
CA GLY A 123 9.94 -1.14 -15.19
C GLY A 123 9.77 0.28 -15.75
N ALA A 124 8.58 0.66 -16.24
CA ALA A 124 8.35 1.92 -16.96
C ALA A 124 7.50 2.98 -16.24
N VAL A 125 6.93 2.68 -15.08
CA VAL A 125 5.93 3.57 -14.46
C VAL A 125 6.60 4.52 -13.46
N GLY A 126 6.26 5.81 -13.50
CA GLY A 126 6.77 6.79 -12.54
C GLY A 126 6.27 6.47 -11.13
N ALA A 127 7.22 6.40 -10.18
CA ALA A 127 7.07 5.94 -8.79
C ALA A 127 6.92 4.42 -8.62
N VAL A 128 7.92 3.67 -9.08
CA VAL A 128 8.08 2.24 -8.78
C VAL A 128 8.88 2.11 -7.49
N VAL A 129 8.23 1.60 -6.45
CA VAL A 129 8.87 1.20 -5.20
C VAL A 129 9.30 -0.25 -5.39
N GLU A 130 10.53 -0.43 -5.88
CA GLU A 130 11.10 -1.75 -6.14
C GLU A 130 11.63 -2.35 -4.82
N GLY A 131 10.93 -3.35 -4.31
CA GLY A 131 11.44 -4.28 -3.31
C GLY A 131 11.43 -5.66 -3.92
N VAL A 132 12.59 -6.12 -4.41
CA VAL A 132 12.79 -7.50 -4.88
C VAL A 132 12.53 -8.44 -3.72
N LEU A 133 11.41 -9.16 -3.73
CA LEU A 133 11.22 -10.37 -2.95
C LEU A 133 10.55 -11.42 -3.85
N ASP A 134 11.33 -12.47 -4.08
CA ASP A 134 11.11 -13.58 -4.98
C ASP A 134 9.99 -14.52 -4.49
N GLY A 135 9.37 -15.23 -5.46
CA GLY A 135 8.55 -16.43 -5.32
C GLY A 135 7.58 -16.56 -4.15
N MET A 136 6.29 -16.26 -4.38
CA MET A 136 5.21 -17.08 -3.80
C MET A 136 3.92 -16.94 -4.60
N GLU A 137 3.69 -17.96 -5.40
CA GLU A 137 2.45 -18.28 -6.11
C GLU A 137 1.34 -18.54 -5.08
N PHE A 138 0.16 -17.96 -5.29
CA PHE A 138 -1.04 -18.38 -4.56
C PHE A 138 -2.09 -18.84 -5.57
N GLY A 139 -2.50 -20.08 -5.37
CA GLY A 139 -3.30 -20.90 -6.26
C GLY A 139 -4.71 -20.39 -6.52
N SER A 140 -5.25 -20.96 -7.58
CA SER A 140 -6.58 -20.81 -8.18
C SER A 140 -7.76 -20.90 -7.20
N GLU A 141 -8.70 -20.00 -7.43
CA GLU A 141 -10.17 -20.18 -7.45
C GLU A 141 -10.81 -21.02 -6.32
N ASP A 142 -11.40 -20.32 -5.35
CA ASP A 142 -12.60 -20.78 -4.64
C ASP A 142 -13.53 -19.56 -4.38
N GLU A 143 -14.74 -19.64 -4.94
CA GLU A 143 -15.86 -18.71 -4.75
C GLU A 143 -16.44 -18.80 -3.32
N ASP A 144 -15.77 -18.20 -2.33
CA ASP A 144 -16.35 -17.86 -1.01
C ASP A 144 -15.51 -16.74 -0.33
N SER A 145 -15.19 -15.71 -1.13
CA SER A 145 -14.01 -14.85 -0.94
C SER A 145 -14.15 -13.76 0.14
N ASP A 146 -13.51 -13.97 1.30
CA ASP A 146 -13.31 -12.95 2.35
C ASP A 146 -11.92 -13.08 3.04
N GLU A 147 -10.85 -13.43 2.31
CA GLU A 147 -9.60 -13.88 2.96
C GLU A 147 -8.30 -13.43 2.23
N PRO A 148 -7.11 -13.44 2.90
CA PRO A 148 -6.55 -14.72 3.33
C PRO A 148 -5.99 -14.84 4.75
N VAL A 149 -6.30 -16.00 5.34
CA VAL A 149 -5.66 -16.59 6.52
C VAL A 149 -4.22 -17.01 6.21
N ARG A 150 -3.38 -16.88 7.25
CA ARG A 150 -1.94 -17.24 7.34
C ARG A 150 -1.61 -18.71 6.98
N ARG A 151 -0.33 -19.00 6.72
CA ARG A 151 0.32 -20.32 6.97
C ARG A 151 1.76 -20.14 7.50
N PRO A 152 2.41 -21.19 8.02
CA PRO A 152 2.07 -21.97 9.20
C PRO A 152 3.15 -21.80 10.30
N GLU A 153 2.83 -22.23 11.51
CA GLU A 153 3.79 -22.43 12.59
C GLU A 153 4.79 -23.52 12.18
N TRP A 154 6.09 -23.28 12.35
CA TRP A 154 7.08 -24.34 12.24
C TRP A 154 6.84 -25.30 13.41
N GLU A 155 6.30 -26.48 13.15
CA GLU A 155 6.42 -27.63 14.06
C GLU A 155 7.88 -28.08 14.05
N GLY A 156 8.73 -27.41 14.83
CA GLY A 156 10.00 -27.94 15.28
C GLY A 156 9.75 -28.92 16.40
N GLY A 157 9.41 -30.17 16.03
CA GLY A 157 9.19 -31.27 16.95
C GLY A 157 10.39 -31.50 17.88
N SER A 158 10.08 -31.68 19.16
CA SER A 158 10.97 -32.25 20.15
C SER A 158 11.17 -33.74 19.87
N TRP A 159 12.43 -34.15 19.75
CA TRP A 159 12.99 -35.34 20.39
C TRP A 159 14.43 -35.03 20.78
#